data_AF-A0A8H8PA76-F1
#
_entry.id   AF-A0A8H8PA76-F1
#
_cell.length_a   1.000
_cell.length_b   1.000
_cell.length_c   1.000
_cell.angle_alpha   90.00
_cell.angle_beta   90.00
_cell.angle_gamma   90.00
#
_symmetry.space_group_name_H-M   'P 1'
#
loop_
_entity.id
_entity.type
_entity.pdbx_description
1 polymer ?
#
loop_
_entity_poly.entity_id
_entity_poly.type
_entity_poly.pdbx_seq_one_letter_code
_entity_poly.pdbx_strand_id
1 'polypeptide(L)'
;MQSTTSAAACSLCSHPIYIPTPDVEFDSQSISSDIEEIDSIRLPSCGHTFHWTCWASYEIQSPTNRPLCPSPNCGAATLTYPLQSGSSSNAGKLLVTLYNEGGISEGFDLGQALDDERYYDSHPDAKLARAFRSMVSEGDLDAAQEIMISEEWKEMGLSVDCLDEREEGATGGLTSLVLALGRGDEETARTLISWGAKTEGLMG
;
A
#
# COMPACT_ATOMS: atom_id res chain seq x y z
N MET A 1 28.87 0.74 -23.12
CA MET A 1 29.01 -0.73 -23.16
C MET A 1 27.66 -1.28 -22.77
N GLN A 2 27.01 -2.00 -23.69
CA GLN A 2 25.69 -2.61 -23.51
C GLN A 2 25.77 -3.67 -22.42
N SER A 3 24.80 -3.72 -21.51
CA SER A 3 24.35 -4.93 -20.80
C SER A 3 23.09 -4.64 -19.95
N THR A 4 21.97 -4.34 -20.59
CA THR A 4 20.66 -4.61 -20.00
C THR A 4 20.31 -6.07 -20.32
N THR A 5 20.18 -6.90 -19.29
CA THR A 5 20.04 -8.36 -19.47
C THR A 5 18.60 -8.78 -19.12
N SER A 6 17.92 -9.36 -20.12
CA SER A 6 16.57 -9.94 -20.10
C SER A 6 15.48 -9.10 -19.41
N ALA A 7 15.04 -8.02 -20.07
CA ALA A 7 13.77 -7.37 -19.72
C ALA A 7 12.62 -8.36 -19.89
N ALA A 8 12.08 -8.89 -18.80
CA ALA A 8 10.80 -9.59 -18.84
C ALA A 8 9.76 -8.61 -19.43
N ALA A 9 8.93 -9.04 -20.36
CA ALA A 9 7.88 -8.18 -20.90
C ALA A 9 6.63 -8.26 -20.03
N CYS A 10 5.90 -7.15 -19.90
CA CYS A 10 4.59 -7.15 -19.28
C CYS A 10 3.61 -7.98 -20.14
N SER A 11 2.94 -8.96 -19.52
CA SER A 11 2.05 -9.86 -20.24
C SER A 11 0.69 -9.24 -20.61
N LEU A 12 0.46 -7.96 -20.27
CA LEU A 12 -0.71 -7.17 -20.67
C LEU A 12 -0.39 -6.21 -21.82
N CYS A 13 0.64 -5.38 -21.69
CA CYS A 13 0.96 -4.34 -22.67
C CYS A 13 2.12 -4.72 -23.61
N SER A 14 2.81 -5.83 -23.37
CA SER A 14 4.01 -6.30 -24.11
C SER A 14 5.22 -5.36 -24.07
N HIS A 15 5.18 -4.29 -23.27
CA HIS A 15 6.33 -3.41 -23.07
C HIS A 15 7.33 -4.03 -22.08
N PRO A 16 8.63 -3.69 -22.19
CA PRO A 16 9.65 -4.20 -21.28
C PRO A 16 9.40 -3.75 -19.83
N ILE A 17 9.74 -4.63 -18.89
CA ILE A 17 9.80 -4.34 -17.45
C ILE A 17 11.27 -4.23 -17.07
N TYR A 18 11.60 -3.18 -16.32
CA TYR A 18 12.91 -2.99 -15.74
C TYR A 18 12.91 -3.52 -14.31
N ILE A 19 13.61 -4.64 -14.08
CA ILE A 19 13.76 -5.22 -12.75
C ILE A 19 15.05 -4.69 -12.13
N PRO A 20 15.02 -3.98 -10.98
CA PRO A 20 16.24 -3.51 -10.33
C PRO A 20 17.10 -4.69 -9.89
N THR A 21 18.37 -4.74 -10.33
CA THR A 21 19.33 -5.78 -9.90
C THR A 21 20.06 -5.35 -8.63
N PRO A 22 20.37 -6.28 -7.70
CA PRO A 22 20.94 -5.95 -6.38
C PRO A 22 22.37 -5.39 -6.40
N ASP A 23 23.10 -5.45 -7.54
CA ASP A 23 24.51 -5.06 -7.65
C ASP A 23 24.75 -3.68 -8.29
N VAL A 24 23.70 -2.89 -8.51
CA VAL A 24 23.84 -1.54 -9.09
C VAL A 24 23.30 -0.50 -8.11
N GLU A 25 24.21 0.29 -7.56
CA GLU A 25 23.85 1.56 -6.92
C GLU A 25 23.17 2.40 -8.00
N PHE A 26 21.86 2.63 -7.82
CA PHE A 26 21.04 3.34 -8.79
C PHE A 26 21.41 4.82 -8.73
N ASP A 27 22.35 5.22 -9.60
CA ASP A 27 22.74 6.62 -9.73
C ASP A 27 21.59 7.38 -10.43
N SER A 28 20.73 7.95 -9.59
CA SER A 28 19.55 8.75 -9.94
C SER A 28 19.83 9.91 -10.92
N GLN A 29 21.10 10.22 -11.19
CA GLN A 29 21.53 11.25 -12.14
C GLN A 29 21.71 10.78 -13.58
N SER A 30 21.61 9.47 -13.87
CA SER A 30 21.88 8.89 -15.20
C SER A 30 20.64 8.41 -15.96
N ILE A 31 19.45 8.61 -15.40
CA ILE A 31 18.19 8.16 -15.97
C ILE A 31 17.71 9.25 -16.93
N SER A 32 17.79 8.97 -18.23
CA SER A 32 16.96 9.69 -19.21
C SER A 32 15.52 9.61 -18.73
N SER A 33 14.78 10.71 -18.83
CA SER A 33 13.37 10.89 -18.44
C SER A 33 12.36 9.92 -19.10
N ASP A 34 12.82 8.82 -19.70
CA ASP A 34 12.08 7.87 -20.52
C ASP A 34 11.99 6.46 -19.88
N ILE A 35 12.48 6.25 -18.66
CA ILE A 35 12.23 4.99 -17.91
C ILE A 35 10.95 5.19 -17.08
N GLU A 36 9.80 4.95 -17.70
CA GLU A 36 8.48 5.36 -17.16
C GLU A 36 7.92 4.47 -16.03
N GLU A 37 8.42 3.26 -15.78
CA GLU A 37 7.89 2.43 -14.68
C GLU A 37 8.86 1.32 -14.23
N ILE A 38 9.36 1.41 -12.99
CA ILE A 38 10.20 0.39 -12.34
C ILE A 38 9.33 -0.65 -11.62
N ASP A 39 8.12 -0.26 -11.24
CA ASP A 39 7.25 -1.08 -10.41
C ASP A 39 6.58 -2.21 -11.20
N SER A 40 6.89 -3.44 -10.81
CA SER A 40 6.37 -4.62 -11.46
C SER A 40 6.04 -5.73 -10.48
N ILE A 41 5.13 -6.59 -10.91
CA ILE A 41 4.66 -7.72 -10.14
C ILE A 41 4.91 -9.01 -10.91
N ARG A 42 5.18 -10.09 -10.18
CA ARG A 42 5.27 -11.44 -10.73
C ARG A 42 4.31 -12.36 -9.99
N LEU A 43 3.46 -13.05 -10.76
CA LEU A 43 2.57 -14.07 -10.21
C LEU A 43 3.36 -15.34 -9.88
N PRO A 44 3.32 -15.85 -8.64
CA PRO A 44 4.07 -17.06 -8.27
C PRO A 44 3.50 -18.33 -8.92
N SER A 45 2.20 -18.36 -9.23
CA SER A 45 1.52 -19.55 -9.78
C SER A 45 1.86 -19.85 -11.25
N CYS A 46 2.14 -18.82 -12.05
CA CYS A 46 2.42 -18.96 -13.49
C CYS A 46 3.70 -18.26 -13.95
N GLY A 47 4.34 -17.47 -13.10
CA GLY A 47 5.57 -16.75 -13.40
C GLY A 47 5.41 -15.53 -14.30
N HIS A 48 4.19 -15.22 -14.78
CA HIS A 48 3.93 -14.04 -15.59
C HIS A 48 4.19 -12.75 -14.83
N THR A 49 4.75 -11.78 -15.54
CA THR A 49 5.13 -10.46 -15.04
C THR A 49 4.26 -9.38 -15.66
N PHE A 50 3.93 -8.36 -14.85
CA PHE A 50 3.11 -7.22 -15.26
C PHE A 50 3.68 -5.94 -14.65
N HIS A 51 3.54 -4.81 -15.33
CA HIS A 51 3.64 -3.50 -14.66
C HIS A 51 2.56 -3.40 -13.60
N TRP A 52 2.88 -2.75 -12.48
CA TRP A 52 1.89 -2.49 -11.42
C TRP A 52 0.65 -1.79 -12.00
N THR A 53 0.85 -0.72 -12.76
CA THR A 53 -0.23 0.10 -13.33
C THR A 53 -1.08 -0.67 -14.34
N CYS A 54 -0.46 -1.56 -15.14
CA CYS A 54 -1.20 -2.42 -16.07
C CYS A 54 -2.16 -3.36 -15.32
N TRP A 55 -1.69 -3.97 -14.23
CA TRP A 55 -2.53 -4.85 -13.41
C TRP A 55 -3.65 -4.07 -12.71
N ALA A 56 -3.32 -2.94 -12.07
CA ALA A 56 -4.30 -2.09 -11.40
C ALA A 56 -5.41 -1.66 -12.37
N SER A 57 -5.04 -1.19 -13.57
CA SER A 57 -5.98 -0.80 -14.62
C SER A 57 -6.85 -1.97 -15.10
N TYR A 58 -6.28 -3.18 -15.22
CA TYR A 58 -7.02 -4.38 -15.60
C TYR A 58 -8.06 -4.76 -14.54
N GLU A 59 -7.73 -4.64 -13.27
CA GLU A 59 -8.63 -4.99 -12.17
C GLU A 59 -9.69 -3.90 -11.89
N ILE A 60 -9.41 -2.63 -12.18
CA ILE A 60 -10.39 -1.52 -12.16
C ILE A 60 -11.50 -1.71 -13.20
N GLN A 61 -11.18 -2.26 -14.37
CA GLN A 61 -12.19 -2.53 -15.39
C GLN A 61 -13.26 -3.53 -14.92
N SER A 62 -12.87 -4.51 -14.10
CA SER A 62 -13.82 -5.37 -13.40
C SER A 62 -13.17 -6.07 -12.20
N PRO A 63 -13.70 -5.93 -10.97
CA PRO A 63 -13.17 -6.65 -9.80
C PRO A 63 -13.20 -8.18 -9.95
N THR A 64 -14.06 -8.71 -10.84
CA THR A 64 -14.10 -10.15 -11.18
C THR A 64 -12.91 -10.62 -12.01
N ASN A 65 -12.03 -9.71 -12.44
CA ASN A 65 -10.83 -10.03 -13.20
C ASN A 65 -9.72 -10.60 -12.32
N ARG A 66 -9.75 -10.28 -11.02
CA ARG A 66 -8.73 -10.68 -10.06
C ARG A 66 -8.44 -12.19 -10.03
N PRO A 67 -9.41 -13.13 -10.07
CA PRO A 67 -9.18 -14.56 -9.82
C PRO A 67 -8.32 -15.31 -10.85
N LEU A 68 -8.14 -14.78 -12.06
CA LEU A 68 -7.45 -15.46 -13.15
C LEU A 68 -6.35 -14.59 -13.74
N CYS A 69 -5.25 -15.23 -14.14
CA CYS A 69 -4.16 -14.55 -14.82
C CYS A 69 -4.61 -14.02 -16.19
N PRO A 70 -4.43 -12.72 -16.49
CA PRO A 70 -4.86 -12.13 -17.77
C PRO A 70 -3.94 -12.46 -18.95
N SER A 71 -2.79 -13.10 -18.71
CA SER A 71 -1.89 -13.51 -19.79
C SER A 71 -2.60 -14.47 -20.74
N PRO A 72 -2.50 -14.27 -22.08
CA PRO A 72 -3.15 -15.12 -23.06
C PRO A 72 -2.83 -16.61 -22.85
N ASN A 73 -3.86 -17.46 -22.86
CA ASN A 73 -3.75 -18.92 -22.68
C ASN A 73 -3.18 -19.39 -21.33
N CYS A 74 -3.05 -18.52 -20.32
CA CYS A 74 -2.58 -18.93 -19.01
C CYS A 74 -3.70 -19.58 -18.17
N GLY A 75 -4.77 -18.82 -17.88
CA GLY A 75 -5.90 -19.31 -17.08
C GLY A 75 -5.56 -19.74 -15.65
N ALA A 76 -4.34 -19.46 -15.17
CA ALA A 76 -3.92 -19.82 -13.82
C ALA A 76 -4.71 -19.03 -12.77
N ALA A 77 -5.11 -19.70 -11.69
CA ALA A 77 -5.66 -19.03 -10.52
C ALA A 77 -4.58 -18.16 -9.86
N THR A 78 -5.00 -16.98 -9.43
CA THR A 78 -4.12 -15.97 -8.81
C THR A 78 -4.39 -15.81 -7.32
N LEU A 79 -5.58 -16.23 -6.87
CA LEU A 79 -6.00 -16.17 -5.48
C LEU A 79 -5.57 -17.45 -4.73
N THR A 80 -5.13 -17.29 -3.49
CA THR A 80 -4.67 -18.42 -2.63
C THR A 80 -5.76 -19.43 -2.29
N TYR A 81 -7.02 -19.03 -2.36
CA TYR A 81 -8.18 -19.90 -2.15
C TYR A 81 -9.18 -19.69 -3.28
N PRO A 82 -9.89 -20.75 -3.73
CA PRO A 82 -10.98 -20.58 -4.67
C PRO A 82 -12.16 -19.87 -4.00
N LEU A 83 -12.88 -19.05 -4.78
CA LEU A 83 -14.16 -18.45 -4.39
C LEU A 83 -15.09 -19.55 -3.87
N GLN A 84 -15.43 -19.53 -2.57
CA GLN A 84 -16.53 -20.34 -2.07
C GLN A 84 -17.83 -19.77 -2.63
N SER A 85 -18.56 -20.57 -3.41
CA SER A 85 -19.88 -20.17 -3.94
C SER A 85 -20.78 -19.70 -2.79
N GLY A 86 -21.11 -18.40 -2.79
CA GLY A 86 -22.04 -17.79 -1.82
C GLY A 86 -21.45 -16.71 -0.92
N SER A 87 -20.12 -16.48 -0.93
CA SER A 87 -19.53 -15.32 -0.25
C SER A 87 -19.41 -14.12 -1.18
N SER A 88 -19.96 -12.96 -0.80
CA SER A 88 -19.79 -11.67 -1.50
C SER A 88 -18.41 -11.06 -1.28
N SER A 89 -17.54 -11.71 -0.49
CA SER A 89 -16.14 -11.33 -0.35
C SER A 89 -15.29 -12.12 -1.34
N ASN A 90 -14.37 -11.45 -2.03
CA ASN A 90 -13.32 -12.06 -2.84
C ASN A 90 -12.49 -13.01 -1.96
N ALA A 91 -12.93 -14.25 -1.81
CA ALA A 91 -12.32 -15.21 -0.90
C ALA A 91 -10.97 -15.67 -1.46
N GLY A 92 -9.88 -15.06 -1.00
CA GLY A 92 -8.50 -15.42 -1.33
C GLY A 92 -7.58 -14.20 -1.38
N LYS A 93 -6.30 -14.38 -1.05
CA LYS A 93 -5.28 -13.33 -1.16
C LYS A 93 -4.65 -13.35 -2.53
N LEU A 94 -4.34 -12.18 -3.09
CA LEU A 94 -3.57 -12.09 -4.34
C LEU A 94 -2.11 -11.86 -3.98
N LEU A 95 -1.39 -12.96 -3.77
CA LEU A 95 0.01 -12.90 -3.37
C LEU A 95 0.92 -12.83 -4.59
N VAL A 96 1.78 -11.81 -4.65
CA VAL A 96 2.73 -11.58 -5.74
C VAL A 96 4.15 -11.39 -5.22
N THR A 97 5.14 -11.51 -6.10
CA THR A 97 6.45 -10.89 -5.87
C THR A 97 6.40 -9.49 -6.45
N LEU A 98 6.55 -8.48 -5.61
CA LEU A 98 6.63 -7.07 -5.98
C LEU A 98 8.11 -6.67 -6.16
N TYR A 99 8.41 -5.99 -7.25
CA TYR A 99 9.68 -5.33 -7.52
C TYR A 99 9.41 -3.84 -7.61
N ASN A 100 10.03 -3.06 -6.73
CA ASN A 100 9.91 -1.61 -6.72
C ASN A 100 11.28 -0.97 -6.45
N GLU A 101 11.34 0.36 -6.41
CA GLU A 101 12.57 1.11 -6.10
C GLU A 101 13.17 0.74 -4.73
N GLY A 102 12.34 0.30 -3.79
CA GLY A 102 12.75 -0.17 -2.45
C GLY A 102 13.28 -1.61 -2.41
N GLY A 103 13.25 -2.34 -3.53
CA GLY A 103 13.75 -3.71 -3.64
C GLY A 103 12.68 -4.74 -3.99
N ILE A 104 12.83 -5.96 -3.46
CA ILE A 104 11.98 -7.11 -3.79
C ILE A 104 11.18 -7.52 -2.55
N SER A 105 9.86 -7.58 -2.68
CA SER A 105 8.93 -8.04 -1.64
C SER A 105 8.19 -9.30 -2.10
N GLU A 106 8.53 -10.45 -1.53
CA GLU A 106 7.84 -11.71 -1.81
C GLU A 106 6.57 -11.88 -0.95
N GLY A 107 5.52 -12.47 -1.51
CA GLY A 107 4.28 -12.72 -0.79
C GLY A 107 3.46 -11.46 -0.48
N PHE A 108 3.69 -10.38 -1.24
CA PHE A 108 2.96 -9.13 -1.12
C PHE A 108 1.49 -9.34 -1.53
N ASP A 109 0.54 -8.95 -0.68
CA ASP A 109 -0.89 -9.06 -0.96
C ASP A 109 -1.37 -7.86 -1.80
N LEU A 110 -1.17 -7.97 -3.11
CA LEU A 110 -1.57 -6.94 -4.07
C LEU A 110 -3.08 -6.70 -4.07
N GLY A 111 -3.86 -7.75 -3.77
CA GLY A 111 -5.31 -7.65 -3.71
C GLY A 111 -5.75 -6.71 -2.60
N GLN A 112 -5.16 -6.87 -1.42
CA GLN A 112 -5.41 -5.97 -0.28
C GLN A 112 -4.95 -4.55 -0.59
N ALA A 113 -3.75 -4.37 -1.17
CA ALA A 113 -3.22 -3.04 -1.49
C ALA A 113 -4.13 -2.25 -2.45
N LEU A 114 -4.65 -2.90 -3.50
CA LEU A 114 -5.61 -2.28 -4.44
C LEU A 114 -6.97 -2.00 -3.80
N ASP A 115 -7.45 -2.90 -2.92
CA ASP A 115 -8.68 -2.69 -2.19
C ASP A 115 -8.57 -1.55 -1.16
N ASP A 116 -7.38 -1.35 -0.60
CA ASP A 116 -7.07 -0.24 0.28
C ASP A 116 -7.06 1.08 -0.50
N GLU A 117 -6.33 1.15 -1.62
CA GLU A 117 -6.29 2.33 -2.49
C GLU A 117 -7.69 2.81 -2.88
N ARG A 118 -8.55 1.90 -3.36
CA ARG A 118 -9.96 2.20 -3.70
C ARG A 118 -10.78 2.68 -2.51
N TYR A 119 -10.54 2.12 -1.33
CA TYR A 119 -11.24 2.54 -0.13
C TYR A 119 -10.88 3.98 0.21
N TYR A 120 -9.59 4.31 0.27
CA TYR A 120 -9.13 5.66 0.62
C TYR A 120 -9.49 6.72 -0.43
N ASP A 121 -9.61 6.34 -1.71
CA ASP A 121 -10.10 7.27 -2.75
C ASP A 121 -11.58 7.63 -2.58
N SER A 122 -12.37 6.76 -1.94
CA SER A 122 -13.79 7.01 -1.64
C SER A 122 -14.04 7.51 -0.21
N HIS A 123 -13.03 7.46 0.67
CA HIS A 123 -13.11 7.82 2.09
C HIS A 123 -11.97 8.80 2.44
N PRO A 124 -12.09 10.09 2.05
CA PRO A 124 -11.03 11.08 2.26
C PRO A 124 -10.73 11.33 3.74
N ASP A 125 -11.72 11.16 4.63
CA ASP A 125 -11.54 11.17 6.09
C ASP A 125 -10.61 10.05 6.55
N ALA A 126 -10.87 8.82 6.12
CA ALA A 126 -10.02 7.68 6.45
C ALA A 126 -8.61 7.85 5.86
N LYS A 127 -8.49 8.45 4.67
CA LYS A 127 -7.20 8.75 4.02
C LYS A 127 -6.38 9.76 4.83
N LEU A 128 -7.02 10.84 5.31
CA LEU A 128 -6.39 11.85 6.16
C LEU A 128 -6.03 11.29 7.54
N ALA A 129 -6.93 10.52 8.16
CA ALA A 129 -6.66 9.85 9.43
C ALA A 129 -5.45 8.91 9.29
N ARG A 130 -5.39 8.10 8.23
CA ARG A 130 -4.23 7.24 7.93
C ARG A 130 -2.94 8.03 7.79
N ALA A 131 -2.95 9.11 6.99
CA ALA A 131 -1.77 9.93 6.77
C ALA A 131 -1.24 10.53 8.08
N PHE A 132 -2.12 11.13 8.87
CA PHE A 132 -1.79 11.65 10.20
C PHE A 132 -1.18 10.57 11.11
N ARG A 133 -1.81 9.39 11.17
CA ARG A 133 -1.35 8.29 12.01
C ARG A 133 0.00 7.73 11.56
N SER A 134 0.27 7.67 10.26
CA SER A 134 1.58 7.26 9.71
C SER A 134 2.67 8.23 10.16
N MET A 135 2.46 9.54 9.95
CA MET A 135 3.40 10.59 10.34
C MET A 135 3.71 10.54 11.84
N VAL A 136 2.68 10.41 12.68
CA VAL A 136 2.85 10.24 14.13
C VAL A 136 3.62 8.97 14.47
N SER A 137 3.37 7.86 13.77
CA SER A 137 4.09 6.60 14.01
C SER A 137 5.55 6.65 13.56
N GLU A 138 5.87 7.48 12.58
CA GLU A 138 7.23 7.73 12.08
C GLU A 138 7.97 8.78 12.93
N GLY A 139 7.27 9.46 13.84
CA GLY A 139 7.81 10.54 14.68
C GLY A 139 7.87 11.89 13.97
N ASP A 140 7.26 12.01 12.78
CA ASP A 140 7.15 13.27 12.04
C ASP A 140 5.96 14.09 12.56
N LEU A 141 6.13 14.68 13.73
CA LEU A 141 5.09 15.45 14.40
C LEU A 141 4.82 16.79 13.71
N ASP A 142 5.81 17.36 13.01
CA ASP A 142 5.63 18.61 12.27
C ASP A 142 4.68 18.40 11.08
N ALA A 143 4.92 17.36 10.27
CA ALA A 143 4.01 17.02 9.16
C ALA A 143 2.61 16.63 9.66
N ALA A 144 2.54 15.89 10.78
CA ALA A 144 1.25 15.55 11.41
C ALA A 144 0.48 16.81 11.84
N GLN A 145 1.18 17.81 12.39
CA GLN A 145 0.59 19.08 12.78
C GLN A 145 0.10 19.88 11.56
N GLU A 146 0.85 19.87 10.46
CA GLU A 146 0.46 20.52 9.21
C GLU A 146 -0.87 19.96 8.68
N ILE A 147 -1.06 18.64 8.72
CA ILE A 147 -2.35 18.02 8.38
C ILE A 147 -3.46 18.53 9.30
N MET A 148 -3.24 18.59 10.61
CA MET A 148 -4.28 19.01 11.56
C MET A 148 -4.76 20.45 11.37
N ILE A 149 -3.89 21.35 10.90
CA ILE A 149 -4.24 22.75 10.68
C ILE A 149 -4.84 23.02 9.29
N SER A 150 -4.81 22.03 8.40
CA SER A 150 -5.42 22.09 7.07
C SER A 150 -6.93 22.32 7.14
N GLU A 151 -7.49 22.88 6.07
CA GLU A 151 -8.93 23.07 6.00
C GLU A 151 -9.64 21.73 5.78
N GLU A 152 -9.04 20.81 5.03
CA GLU A 152 -9.58 19.47 4.81
C GLU A 152 -9.79 18.73 6.13
N TRP A 153 -8.81 18.78 7.06
CA TRP A 153 -8.94 18.15 8.38
C TRP A 153 -10.11 18.70 9.20
N LYS A 154 -10.28 20.03 9.19
CA LYS A 154 -11.36 20.72 9.92
C LYS A 154 -12.73 20.43 9.30
N GLU A 155 -12.82 20.45 7.97
CA GLU A 155 -14.05 20.16 7.23
C GLU A 155 -14.52 18.71 7.47
N MET A 156 -13.59 17.76 7.55
CA MET A 156 -13.90 16.36 7.86
C MET A 156 -14.19 16.12 9.36
N GLY A 157 -14.00 17.12 10.24
CA GLY A 157 -14.28 17.01 11.67
C GLY A 157 -13.39 16.00 12.40
N LEU A 158 -12.17 15.78 11.90
CA LEU A 158 -11.23 14.82 12.48
C LEU A 158 -10.63 15.33 13.80
N SER A 159 -10.25 14.38 14.66
CA SER A 159 -9.61 14.65 15.95
C SER A 159 -8.32 13.86 16.07
N VAL A 160 -7.48 14.21 17.07
CA VAL A 160 -6.20 13.51 17.34
C VAL A 160 -6.40 12.03 17.66
N ASP A 161 -7.58 11.67 18.18
CA ASP A 161 -7.98 10.28 18.46
C ASP A 161 -8.59 9.58 17.23
N CYS A 162 -8.37 10.10 16.02
CA CYS A 162 -8.90 9.48 14.81
C CYS A 162 -8.43 8.02 14.69
N LEU A 163 -9.33 7.19 14.20
CA LEU A 163 -9.07 5.80 13.87
C LEU A 163 -9.15 5.65 12.35
N ASP A 164 -8.52 4.58 11.87
CA ASP A 164 -8.62 4.13 10.49
C ASP A 164 -9.25 2.74 10.56
N GLU A 165 -10.53 2.68 10.17
CA GLU A 165 -11.34 1.45 10.22
C GLU A 165 -10.72 0.33 9.38
N ARG A 166 -9.97 0.66 8.32
CA ARG A 166 -9.24 -0.32 7.51
C ARG A 166 -8.01 -0.86 8.22
N GLU A 167 -7.38 -0.05 9.05
CA GLU A 167 -6.16 -0.40 9.78
C GLU A 167 -6.44 -1.07 11.14
N GLU A 168 -7.71 -1.19 11.55
CA GLU A 168 -8.11 -1.83 12.82
C GLU A 168 -7.55 -3.25 12.99
N GLY A 169 -7.29 -3.97 11.89
CA GLY A 169 -6.63 -5.28 11.93
C GLY A 169 -5.16 -5.27 12.36
N ALA A 170 -4.43 -4.17 12.13
CA ALA A 170 -3.00 -4.05 12.43
C ALA A 170 -2.75 -3.34 13.78
N THR A 171 -3.53 -2.31 14.09
CA THR A 171 -3.39 -1.56 15.35
C THR A 171 -4.40 -1.95 16.42
N GLY A 172 -5.34 -2.85 16.12
CA GLY A 172 -6.36 -3.31 17.07
C GLY A 172 -7.35 -2.23 17.50
N GLY A 173 -7.53 -1.17 16.69
CA GLY A 173 -8.37 -0.02 17.05
C GLY A 173 -7.73 0.91 18.09
N LEU A 174 -6.41 0.80 18.32
CA LEU A 174 -5.68 1.69 19.23
C LEU A 174 -5.39 3.05 18.58
N THR A 175 -5.54 4.12 19.37
CA THR A 175 -5.18 5.49 18.95
C THR A 175 -3.67 5.65 18.89
N SER A 176 -3.19 6.67 18.16
CA SER A 176 -1.78 7.01 18.07
C SER A 176 -1.13 7.23 19.45
N LEU A 177 -1.88 7.76 20.42
CA LEU A 177 -1.40 7.95 21.78
C LEU A 177 -1.09 6.62 22.48
N VAL A 178 -1.99 5.65 22.38
CA VAL A 178 -1.77 4.32 22.99
C VAL A 178 -0.58 3.63 22.32
N LEU A 179 -0.45 3.76 21.00
CA LEU A 179 0.68 3.19 20.26
C LEU A 179 2.02 3.86 20.64
N ALA A 180 2.05 5.18 20.82
CA ALA A 180 3.24 5.91 21.28
C ALA A 180 3.68 5.48 22.69
N LEU A 181 2.71 5.38 23.61
CA LEU A 181 2.96 4.90 24.98
C LEU A 181 3.47 3.46 25.01
N GLY A 182 2.88 2.57 24.19
CA GLY A 182 3.33 1.18 24.07
C GLY A 182 4.76 1.05 23.56
N ARG A 183 5.24 2.04 22.78
CA ARG A 183 6.64 2.12 22.30
C ARG A 183 7.58 2.82 23.27
N GLY A 184 7.06 3.45 24.33
CA GLY A 184 7.85 4.28 25.25
C GLY A 184 8.26 5.63 24.64
N ASP A 185 7.57 6.08 23.61
CA ASP A 185 7.82 7.38 22.96
C ASP A 185 7.11 8.50 23.73
N GLU A 186 7.79 8.99 24.77
CA GLU A 186 7.25 10.02 25.65
C GLU A 186 7.06 11.37 24.94
N GLU A 187 7.88 11.69 23.95
CA GLU A 187 7.80 12.96 23.21
C GLU A 187 6.52 12.98 22.38
N THR A 188 6.31 11.96 21.54
CA THR A 188 5.10 11.80 20.76
C THR A 188 3.86 11.76 21.64
N ALA A 189 3.89 11.01 22.75
CA ALA A 189 2.75 10.93 23.66
C ALA A 189 2.41 12.30 24.28
N ARG A 190 3.41 13.08 24.71
CA ARG A 190 3.20 14.42 25.28
C ARG A 190 2.65 15.40 24.25
N THR A 191 3.15 15.34 23.03
CA THR A 191 2.67 16.18 21.92
C THR A 191 1.21 15.87 21.59
N LEU A 192 0.84 14.58 21.46
CA LEU A 192 -0.54 14.17 21.22
C LEU A 192 -1.49 14.62 22.35
N ILE A 193 -1.08 14.52 23.61
CA ILE A 193 -1.86 15.04 24.75
C ILE A 193 -2.03 16.56 24.65
N SER A 194 -0.99 17.30 24.26
CA SER A 194 -1.07 18.75 24.07
C SER A 194 -2.03 19.16 22.94
N TRP A 195 -2.18 18.30 21.94
CA TRP A 195 -3.12 18.47 20.83
C TRP A 195 -4.55 18.02 21.17
N GLY A 196 -4.77 17.47 22.36
CA GLY A 196 -6.10 17.13 22.87
C GLY A 196 -6.47 15.64 22.78
N ALA A 197 -5.49 14.74 22.61
CA ALA A 197 -5.74 13.30 22.69
C ALA A 197 -6.36 12.91 24.04
N LYS A 198 -7.38 12.06 24.01
CA LYS A 198 -8.04 11.58 25.23
C LYS A 198 -7.12 10.63 25.99
N THR A 199 -7.00 10.87 27.30
CA THR A 199 -6.23 10.02 28.21
C THR A 199 -7.11 9.04 29.00
N GLU A 200 -8.44 9.12 28.81
CA GLU A 200 -9.41 8.27 29.47
C GLU A 200 -9.22 6.80 29.03
N GLY A 201 -8.78 5.95 29.95
CA GLY A 201 -8.46 4.54 29.70
C GLY A 201 -6.97 4.16 29.85
N LEU A 202 -6.06 5.13 30.02
CA LEU A 202 -4.62 4.89 30.23
C LEU A 202 -4.23 4.70 31.70
N MET A 203 -5.13 5.00 32.64
CA MET A 203 -4.96 4.74 34.08
C MET A 203 -5.77 3.50 34.47
N GLY A 204 -5.21 2.32 34.25
CA GLY A 204 -5.72 1.03 34.70
C GLY A 204 -4.59 0.14 35.17
#